data_AF-A0A562VDB4-F1
#
_entry.id   AF-A0A562VDB4-F1
#
_cell.length_a   1.000
_cell.length_b   1.000
_cell.length_c   1.000
_cell.angle_alpha   90.00
_cell.angle_beta   90.00
_cell.angle_gamma   90.00
#
_symmetry.space_group_name_H-M   'P 1'
#
loop_
_entity.id
_entity.type
_entity.pdbx_description
1 polymer ?
#
loop_
_entity_poly.entity_id
_entity_poly.type
_entity_poly.pdbx_seq_one_letter_code
_entity_poly.pdbx_strand_id
1 'polypeptide(L)'
;MGLSTSDVAGLAETLAAGKHPKVVFTEAAGQIAGRTGKVVRLEDPRVDDFVVVRFGHDELPFSPAEVRVPARGELSRKSAVKSVPVEPENRPPAGPPLLDEVDNGGRTSGSHRVKESGSMEDAQPAVPQQSAGEGAVAPAPRKKTAKAKQAPELSVTLSWKDGEWSVGASKGTKVIAKPVPVKAATAVEMVQSLDSPAVAAVVEEIVEQQRQETADEAERLRQQLAAVEARLAELS
;
A
#
# COMPACT_ATOMS: atom_id res chain seq x y z
N MET A 1 -13.51 8.49 22.48
CA MET A 1 -14.11 9.56 21.67
C MET A 1 -13.35 9.64 20.36
N GLY A 2 -14.01 9.32 19.24
CA GLY A 2 -13.45 9.45 17.89
C GLY A 2 -13.49 10.89 17.38
N LEU A 3 -13.10 11.10 16.13
CA LEU A 3 -13.20 12.39 15.44
C LEU A 3 -14.67 12.77 15.26
N SER A 4 -15.00 14.02 15.55
CA SER A 4 -16.30 14.62 15.18
C SER A 4 -16.24 15.16 13.76
N THR A 5 -17.39 15.41 13.13
CA THR A 5 -17.47 16.00 11.77
C THR A 5 -16.70 17.32 11.64
N SER A 6 -16.72 18.18 12.67
CA SER A 6 -15.91 19.40 12.71
C SER A 6 -14.40 19.15 12.75
N ASP A 7 -13.96 18.07 13.40
CA ASP A 7 -12.54 17.69 13.45
C ASP A 7 -12.08 17.17 12.08
N VAL A 8 -12.93 16.41 11.39
CA VAL A 8 -12.67 15.93 10.03
C VAL A 8 -12.50 17.11 9.07
N ALA A 9 -13.36 18.13 9.16
CA ALA A 9 -13.23 19.35 8.36
C ALA A 9 -11.90 20.09 8.62
N GLY A 10 -11.48 20.23 9.88
CA GLY A 10 -10.19 20.84 10.22
C GLY A 10 -8.97 20.03 9.74
N LEU A 11 -9.07 18.69 9.76
CA LEU A 11 -8.04 17.82 9.17
C LEU A 11 -7.98 17.96 7.65
N ALA A 12 -9.14 18.14 6.98
CA ALA A 12 -9.21 18.39 5.55
C ALA A 12 -8.51 19.70 5.15
N GLU A 13 -8.77 20.79 5.89
CA GLU A 13 -8.12 22.09 5.65
C GLU A 13 -6.60 22.02 5.84
N THR A 14 -6.13 21.34 6.88
CA THR A 14 -4.70 21.20 7.13
C THR A 14 -4.01 20.31 6.10
N LEU A 15 -4.70 19.29 5.61
CA LEU A 15 -4.24 18.46 4.51
C LEU A 15 -4.20 19.24 3.18
N ALA A 16 -5.22 20.07 2.91
CA ALA A 16 -5.24 20.98 1.75
C ALA A 16 -4.11 22.02 1.82
N ALA A 17 -3.69 22.42 3.03
CA ALA A 17 -2.50 23.24 3.26
C ALA A 17 -1.17 22.47 3.10
N GLY A 18 -1.22 21.21 2.64
CA GLY A 18 -0.05 20.36 2.39
C GLY A 18 0.62 19.81 3.66
N LYS A 19 -0.05 19.89 4.81
CA LYS A 19 0.47 19.39 6.09
C LYS A 19 -0.26 18.10 6.45
N HIS A 20 0.48 17.07 6.85
CA HIS A 20 -0.09 15.78 7.27
C HIS A 20 -0.28 15.75 8.80
N PRO A 21 -1.48 16.05 9.33
CA PRO A 21 -1.72 16.05 10.76
C PRO A 21 -1.54 14.65 11.36
N LYS A 22 -1.01 14.59 12.58
CA LYS A 22 -0.86 13.35 13.34
C LYS A 22 -2.15 13.06 14.10
N VAL A 23 -2.60 11.82 14.05
CA VAL A 23 -3.81 11.33 14.70
C VAL A 23 -3.52 10.09 15.53
N VAL A 24 -4.32 9.83 16.56
CA VAL A 24 -4.18 8.66 17.44
C VAL A 24 -5.33 7.70 17.16
N PHE A 25 -5.03 6.41 17.04
CA PHE A 25 -6.04 5.38 16.86
C PHE A 25 -6.76 5.09 18.18
N THR A 26 -8.08 4.97 18.13
CA THR A 26 -8.92 4.62 19.29
C THR A 26 -9.01 3.11 19.45
N GLU A 27 -9.68 2.62 20.51
CA GLU A 27 -9.91 1.17 20.69
C GLU A 27 -10.76 0.55 19.57
N ALA A 28 -11.56 1.35 18.86
CA ALA A 28 -12.34 0.88 17.72
C ALA A 28 -11.44 0.42 16.55
N ALA A 29 -10.21 0.95 16.45
CA ALA A 29 -9.24 0.52 15.45
C ALA A 29 -8.58 -0.84 15.75
N GLY A 30 -9.02 -1.54 16.80
CA GLY A 30 -8.55 -2.87 17.15
C GLY A 30 -7.06 -2.91 17.50
N GLN A 31 -6.28 -3.74 16.79
CA GLN A 31 -4.88 -4.05 17.12
C GLN A 31 -3.94 -2.83 17.13
N ILE A 32 -4.31 -1.75 16.43
CA ILE A 32 -3.51 -0.53 16.36
C ILE A 32 -3.95 0.56 17.34
N ALA A 33 -4.92 0.28 18.23
CA ALA A 33 -5.38 1.20 19.25
C ALA A 33 -4.21 1.80 20.07
N GLY A 34 -4.29 3.10 20.33
CA GLY A 34 -3.26 3.85 21.07
C GLY A 34 -2.00 4.19 20.28
N ARG A 35 -1.87 3.74 19.02
CA ARG A 35 -0.76 4.12 18.13
C ARG A 35 -1.06 5.45 17.45
N THR A 36 -0.04 6.06 16.85
CA THR A 36 -0.15 7.37 16.17
C THR A 36 0.17 7.25 14.69
N GLY A 37 -0.74 7.69 13.84
CA GLY A 37 -0.56 7.75 12.38
C GLY A 37 -0.56 9.19 11.85
N LYS A 38 -0.27 9.34 10.55
CA LYS A 38 -0.36 10.62 9.82
C LYS A 38 -1.46 10.55 8.79
N VAL A 39 -2.33 11.55 8.72
CA VAL A 39 -3.37 11.62 7.68
C VAL A 39 -2.71 11.95 6.34
N VAL A 40 -2.89 11.08 5.36
CA VAL A 40 -2.32 11.22 4.00
C VAL A 40 -3.38 11.68 3.01
N ARG A 41 -4.61 11.18 3.15
CA ARG A 41 -5.75 11.52 2.30
C ARG A 41 -7.05 11.44 3.09
N LEU A 42 -8.02 12.28 2.75
CA LEU A 42 -9.42 12.06 3.09
C LEU A 42 -10.10 11.51 1.84
N GLU A 43 -10.72 10.34 1.97
CA GLU A 43 -11.55 9.72 0.93
C GLU A 43 -13.00 10.02 1.28
N ASP A 44 -13.77 10.53 0.32
CA ASP A 44 -15.19 10.79 0.52
C ASP A 44 -16.02 9.86 -0.38
N PRO A 45 -16.53 8.74 0.16
CA PRO A 45 -17.50 7.90 -0.52
C PRO A 45 -18.85 7.92 0.23
N ARG A 46 -19.45 9.11 0.40
CA ARG A 46 -20.90 9.37 0.56
C ARG A 46 -21.72 8.67 1.67
N VAL A 47 -21.18 7.74 2.47
CA VAL A 47 -21.91 7.14 3.61
C VAL A 47 -21.03 6.97 4.86
N ASP A 48 -19.72 6.80 4.72
CA ASP A 48 -18.77 6.75 5.84
C ASP A 48 -17.52 7.56 5.48
N ASP A 49 -17.29 8.71 6.13
CA ASP A 49 -16.12 9.57 5.88
C ASP A 49 -14.81 8.81 6.16
N PHE A 50 -14.11 8.27 5.16
CA PHE A 50 -12.89 7.49 5.38
C PHE A 50 -11.64 8.39 5.39
N VAL A 51 -10.86 8.30 6.47
CA VAL A 51 -9.58 8.97 6.63
C VAL A 51 -8.46 7.98 6.35
N VAL A 52 -7.68 8.22 5.28
CA VAL A 52 -6.51 7.41 4.96
C VAL A 52 -5.35 7.86 5.84
N VAL A 53 -4.94 6.97 6.75
CA VAL A 53 -3.88 7.23 7.72
C VAL A 53 -2.69 6.32 7.41
N ARG A 54 -1.51 6.94 7.25
CA ARG A 54 -0.23 6.23 7.19
C ARG A 54 0.28 5.93 8.58
N PHE A 55 0.45 4.65 8.89
CA PHE A 55 1.02 4.17 10.13
C PHE A 55 2.19 3.22 9.82
N GLY A 56 3.41 3.59 10.23
CA GLY A 56 4.61 2.83 9.86
C GLY A 56 4.86 2.90 8.34
N HIS A 57 4.75 1.76 7.66
CA HIS A 57 4.89 1.62 6.21
C HIS A 57 3.54 1.35 5.50
N ASP A 58 2.46 1.22 6.26
CA ASP A 58 1.14 0.88 5.75
C ASP A 58 0.27 2.14 5.63
N GLU A 59 -0.54 2.21 4.58
CA GLU A 59 -1.57 3.22 4.36
C GLU A 59 -2.92 2.51 4.34
N LEU A 60 -3.77 2.81 5.33
CA LEU A 60 -5.05 2.15 5.50
C LEU A 60 -6.16 3.19 5.68
N PRO A 61 -7.36 2.94 5.13
CA PRO A 61 -8.54 3.74 5.39
C PRO A 61 -9.09 3.42 6.77
N PHE A 62 -9.46 4.46 7.53
CA PHE A 62 -10.09 4.35 8.83
C PHE A 62 -11.33 5.23 8.89
N SER A 63 -12.34 4.78 9.63
CA SER A 63 -13.52 5.60 9.93
C SER A 63 -13.19 6.70 10.95
N PRO A 64 -14.01 7.77 11.06
CA PRO A 64 -13.80 8.84 12.03
C PRO A 64 -13.91 8.34 13.48
N ALA A 65 -14.66 7.26 13.72
CA ALA A 65 -14.80 6.63 15.04
C ALA A 65 -13.50 5.93 15.51
N GLU A 66 -12.69 5.45 14.57
CA GLU A 66 -11.45 4.70 14.82
C GLU A 66 -10.23 5.60 15.07
N VAL A 67 -10.38 6.90 14.82
CA VAL A 67 -9.29 7.88 14.88
C VAL A 67 -9.70 9.01 15.82
N ARG A 68 -8.74 9.66 16.47
CA ARG A 68 -8.98 10.90 17.22
C ARG A 68 -7.81 11.87 17.11
N VAL A 69 -8.09 13.15 17.27
CA VAL A 69 -7.02 14.15 17.44
C VAL A 69 -6.35 13.91 18.80
N PRO A 70 -5.01 13.82 18.87
CA PRO A 70 -4.32 13.76 20.15
C PRO A 70 -4.64 15.01 20.96
N ALA A 71 -4.97 14.84 22.25
CA ALA A 71 -5.09 15.97 23.15
C ALA A 71 -3.77 16.77 23.16
N ARG A 72 -3.85 18.10 23.27
CA ARG A 72 -2.68 18.99 23.25
C ARG A 72 -1.68 18.54 24.34
N GLY A 73 -0.55 17.94 23.92
CA GLY A 73 0.49 17.39 24.80
C GLY A 73 0.52 15.86 24.95
N GLU A 74 -0.41 15.11 24.35
CA GLU A 74 -0.46 13.65 24.47
C GLU A 74 0.65 12.92 23.70
N LEU A 75 1.08 13.49 22.57
CA LEU A 75 2.24 13.00 21.82
C LEU A 75 3.59 13.36 22.46
N SER A 76 3.59 14.16 23.53
CA SER A 76 4.80 14.62 24.24
C SER A 76 5.07 13.85 25.54
N ARG A 77 4.20 12.92 25.96
CA ARG A 77 4.35 12.22 27.25
C ARG A 77 5.43 11.13 27.31
N LYS A 78 6.16 10.87 26.22
CA LYS A 78 7.35 9.99 26.25
C LYS A 78 8.67 10.70 26.65
N SER A 79 8.62 11.99 26.98
CA SER A 79 9.79 12.74 27.50
C SER A 79 9.61 13.30 28.91
N ALA A 80 8.57 12.91 29.65
CA ALA A 80 8.33 13.42 31.00
C ALA A 80 8.15 12.28 32.03
N VAL A 81 9.10 11.37 32.10
CA VAL A 81 9.39 10.58 33.33
C VAL A 81 10.69 11.11 33.93
N LYS A 82 10.70 12.40 34.28
CA LYS A 82 11.62 13.00 35.26
C LYS A 82 11.16 14.43 35.56
N SER A 83 10.04 14.54 36.27
CA SER A 83 9.66 15.77 36.96
C SER A 83 9.06 15.34 38.28
N VAL A 84 9.91 14.75 39.13
CA VAL A 84 9.63 14.69 40.56
C VAL A 84 9.57 16.14 41.03
N PRO A 85 8.50 16.60 41.70
CA PRO A 85 8.50 17.91 42.34
C PRO A 85 9.61 17.92 43.39
N VAL A 86 10.65 18.71 43.16
CA VAL A 86 11.70 18.94 44.16
C VAL A 86 11.25 20.14 44.99
N GLU A 87 10.67 19.83 46.14
CA GLU A 87 10.51 20.75 47.26
C GLU A 87 11.93 21.04 47.85
N PRO A 88 12.31 22.29 48.11
CA PRO A 88 13.68 22.63 48.45
C PRO A 88 13.87 22.62 49.98
N GLU A 89 14.60 21.64 50.51
CA GLU A 89 15.13 21.76 51.87
C GLU A 89 16.56 21.20 52.03
N ASN A 90 17.43 22.12 52.44
CA ASN A 90 18.65 22.00 53.25
C ASN A 90 19.71 20.91 52.98
N ARG A 91 20.93 21.41 52.68
CA ARG A 91 22.26 20.77 52.83
C ARG A 91 22.71 20.80 54.33
N PRO A 92 23.88 20.27 54.79
CA PRO A 92 24.96 19.43 54.20
C PRO A 92 25.50 18.34 55.20
N PRO A 93 26.81 17.97 55.29
CA PRO A 93 27.53 16.92 54.56
C PRO A 93 28.23 15.84 55.45
N ALA A 94 28.60 14.69 54.89
CA ALA A 94 29.70 13.76 55.29
C ALA A 94 29.43 12.41 54.59
N GLY A 95 30.34 11.61 54.06
CA GLY A 95 31.81 11.48 53.96
C GLY A 95 32.04 10.10 53.30
N PRO A 96 33.20 9.78 52.70
CA PRO A 96 33.45 8.46 52.10
C PRO A 96 33.86 7.47 53.22
N PRO A 97 33.57 6.15 53.13
CA PRO A 97 34.56 5.25 52.51
C PRO A 97 34.08 3.85 52.01
N LEU A 98 34.99 3.20 51.26
CA LEU A 98 35.44 1.80 51.27
C LEU A 98 34.55 0.62 50.82
N LEU A 99 35.00 0.05 49.68
CA LEU A 99 35.20 -1.35 49.27
C LEU A 99 34.77 -2.50 50.21
N ASP A 100 34.10 -3.51 49.62
CA ASP A 100 34.33 -4.97 49.72
C ASP A 100 33.29 -5.63 48.77
N GLU A 101 33.64 -6.07 47.56
CA GLU A 101 34.21 -7.38 47.17
C GLU A 101 33.47 -8.61 47.72
N VAL A 102 32.61 -9.21 46.88
CA VAL A 102 32.30 -10.64 46.72
C VAL A 102 31.51 -10.78 45.41
N ASP A 103 32.17 -11.08 44.30
CA ASP A 103 32.35 -12.44 43.75
C ASP A 103 31.05 -13.27 43.71
N ASN A 104 30.46 -13.38 42.52
CA ASN A 104 30.11 -14.68 41.96
C ASN A 104 30.00 -14.57 40.44
N GLY A 105 30.56 -15.58 39.77
CA GLY A 105 30.86 -15.64 38.34
C GLY A 105 29.65 -15.63 37.42
N GLY A 106 29.81 -15.64 36.10
CA GLY A 106 30.98 -15.75 35.24
C GLY A 106 30.51 -15.28 33.86
N ARG A 107 31.27 -14.41 33.19
CA ARG A 107 32.25 -14.77 32.16
C ARG A 107 31.61 -15.47 30.94
N THR A 108 31.45 -14.73 29.84
CA THR A 108 32.33 -14.73 28.64
C THR A 108 32.12 -15.98 27.78
N SER A 109 32.21 -15.99 26.46
CA SER A 109 32.96 -15.19 25.49
C SER A 109 32.26 -15.50 24.15
N GLY A 110 32.19 -14.59 23.18
CA GLY A 110 33.37 -14.20 22.42
C GLY A 110 33.44 -15.02 21.14
N SER A 111 33.08 -14.36 20.03
CA SER A 111 33.73 -14.40 18.72
C SER A 111 34.44 -15.70 18.31
N HIS A 112 34.02 -16.32 17.20
CA HIS A 112 34.96 -16.75 16.17
C HIS A 112 34.34 -16.78 14.76
N ARG A 113 34.91 -15.92 13.90
CA ARG A 113 34.99 -16.01 12.44
C ARG A 113 35.77 -17.26 12.05
N VAL A 114 35.34 -18.01 11.02
CA VAL A 114 36.21 -18.66 10.00
C VAL A 114 35.40 -18.88 8.70
N LYS A 115 35.99 -18.46 7.57
CA LYS A 115 35.72 -18.95 6.21
C LYS A 115 36.44 -20.30 6.06
N GLU A 116 35.85 -21.31 5.44
CA GLU A 116 36.65 -22.14 4.51
C GLU A 116 35.79 -22.94 3.54
N SER A 117 36.29 -23.02 2.31
CA SER A 117 35.86 -23.89 1.22
C SER A 117 36.20 -25.35 1.50
N GLY A 118 35.46 -26.27 0.88
CA GLY A 118 35.85 -27.67 0.79
C GLY A 118 35.06 -28.39 -0.30
N SER A 119 35.69 -28.52 -1.48
CA SER A 119 35.38 -29.52 -2.50
C SER A 119 35.71 -30.93 -1.98
N MET A 120 34.93 -31.94 -2.36
CA MET A 120 35.34 -33.30 -2.81
C MET A 120 34.14 -33.90 -3.59
N GLU A 121 34.26 -34.22 -4.88
CA GLU A 121 34.79 -35.48 -5.48
C GLU A 121 33.65 -36.52 -5.67
N ASP A 122 33.10 -36.64 -6.88
CA ASP A 122 33.44 -37.61 -7.94
C ASP A 122 33.20 -39.08 -7.55
N ALA A 123 32.22 -39.72 -8.21
CA ALA A 123 32.31 -41.10 -8.69
C ALA A 123 31.02 -41.53 -9.41
N GLN A 124 31.13 -41.64 -10.74
CA GLN A 124 30.33 -42.52 -11.60
C GLN A 124 30.56 -44.02 -11.25
N PRO A 125 29.65 -44.95 -11.61
CA PRO A 125 29.75 -45.71 -12.88
C PRO A 125 28.37 -46.02 -13.55
N ALA A 126 28.20 -45.84 -14.87
CA ALA A 126 28.35 -46.83 -15.98
C ALA A 126 27.08 -47.73 -16.23
N VAL A 127 26.19 -47.37 -17.18
CA VAL A 127 25.84 -47.96 -18.54
C VAL A 127 25.18 -49.37 -18.54
N PRO A 128 24.31 -49.83 -19.50
CA PRO A 128 24.27 -49.61 -20.99
C PRO A 128 22.87 -49.31 -21.60
N GLN A 129 22.68 -48.50 -22.67
CA GLN A 129 22.98 -48.62 -24.12
C GLN A 129 22.06 -49.54 -24.96
N GLN A 130 21.23 -48.94 -25.84
CA GLN A 130 20.99 -49.28 -27.27
C GLN A 130 19.91 -48.33 -27.84
N SER A 131 20.19 -47.37 -28.73
CA SER A 131 20.64 -47.41 -30.14
C SER A 131 19.51 -47.67 -31.16
N ALA A 132 19.12 -46.64 -31.92
CA ALA A 132 19.11 -46.60 -33.39
C ALA A 132 18.34 -45.37 -33.93
N GLY A 133 18.95 -44.58 -34.82
CA GLY A 133 18.28 -43.47 -35.49
C GLY A 133 19.25 -42.47 -36.14
N GLU A 134 19.90 -42.92 -37.21
CA GLU A 134 20.82 -42.23 -38.13
C GLU A 134 20.33 -40.86 -38.63
N GLY A 135 21.19 -39.84 -38.66
CA GLY A 135 20.87 -38.55 -39.28
C GLY A 135 21.87 -37.44 -38.97
N ALA A 136 22.75 -37.17 -39.92
CA ALA A 136 23.91 -36.30 -39.83
C ALA A 136 23.60 -34.79 -39.64
N VAL A 137 24.69 -34.08 -39.29
CA VAL A 137 24.93 -32.62 -39.28
C VAL A 137 24.56 -31.87 -38.00
N ALA A 138 25.58 -31.72 -37.14
CA ALA A 138 25.58 -30.80 -36.00
C ALA A 138 25.25 -29.35 -36.44
N PRO A 139 24.31 -28.64 -35.78
CA PRO A 139 24.25 -27.20 -35.91
C PRO A 139 25.32 -26.59 -34.99
N ALA A 140 26.38 -26.11 -35.61
CA ALA A 140 27.34 -25.21 -34.96
C ALA A 140 26.60 -24.06 -34.24
N PRO A 141 27.11 -23.61 -33.08
CA PRO A 141 26.46 -22.56 -32.29
C PRO A 141 26.35 -21.29 -33.14
N ARG A 142 25.11 -20.92 -33.48
CA ARG A 142 24.83 -19.73 -34.29
C ARG A 142 25.40 -18.51 -33.57
N LYS A 143 26.37 -17.89 -34.24
CA LYS A 143 27.00 -16.62 -33.87
C LYS A 143 25.92 -15.63 -33.46
N LYS A 144 26.10 -15.02 -32.28
CA LYS A 144 25.31 -13.91 -31.76
C LYS A 144 25.27 -12.81 -32.82
N THR A 145 24.15 -12.70 -33.53
CA THR A 145 23.89 -11.54 -34.38
C THR A 145 23.80 -10.33 -33.47
N ALA A 146 24.68 -9.36 -33.72
CA ALA A 146 24.72 -8.10 -33.01
C ALA A 146 23.33 -7.47 -33.08
N LYS A 147 22.70 -7.35 -31.91
CA LYS A 147 21.39 -6.75 -31.72
C LYS A 147 21.50 -5.30 -32.19
N ALA A 148 20.95 -5.02 -33.38
CA ALA A 148 20.79 -3.65 -33.86
C ALA A 148 20.13 -2.85 -32.74
N LYS A 149 20.64 -1.64 -32.50
CA LYS A 149 20.21 -0.74 -31.43
C LYS A 149 18.77 -0.32 -31.75
N GLN A 150 17.81 -1.15 -31.35
CA GLN A 150 16.38 -0.92 -31.50
C GLN A 150 16.08 0.40 -30.81
N ALA A 151 15.42 1.31 -31.52
CA ALA A 151 14.90 2.54 -30.94
C ALA A 151 14.12 2.19 -29.67
N PRO A 152 14.11 3.07 -28.66
CA PRO A 152 13.35 2.79 -27.45
C PRO A 152 11.87 2.59 -27.78
N GLU A 153 11.42 1.34 -27.74
CA GLU A 153 10.02 0.98 -27.93
C GLU A 153 9.24 1.41 -26.69
N LEU A 154 8.40 2.44 -26.81
CA LEU A 154 7.46 2.82 -25.78
C LEU A 154 6.15 2.08 -26.04
N SER A 155 5.72 1.26 -25.09
CA SER A 155 4.41 0.61 -25.11
C SER A 155 3.57 1.23 -24.00
N VAL A 156 2.38 1.72 -24.36
CA VAL A 156 1.35 2.16 -23.41
C VAL A 156 0.21 1.15 -23.49
N THR A 157 -0.14 0.57 -22.34
CA THR A 157 -1.18 -0.47 -22.25
C THR A 157 -2.35 0.10 -21.48
N LEU A 158 -3.50 0.18 -22.14
CA LEU A 158 -4.80 0.41 -21.52
C LEU A 158 -5.43 -0.96 -21.23
N SER A 159 -5.78 -1.21 -19.98
CA SER A 159 -6.38 -2.46 -19.52
C SER A 159 -7.68 -2.20 -18.77
N TRP A 160 -8.71 -2.98 -19.07
CA TRP A 160 -9.95 -3.02 -18.32
C TRP A 160 -9.98 -4.32 -17.49
N LYS A 161 -10.08 -4.21 -16.16
CA LYS A 161 -10.12 -5.37 -15.24
C LYS A 161 -10.87 -5.00 -13.96
N ASP A 162 -11.65 -5.93 -13.42
CA ASP A 162 -12.34 -5.79 -12.13
C ASP A 162 -13.22 -4.53 -12.02
N GLY A 163 -13.81 -4.08 -13.13
CA GLY A 163 -14.63 -2.85 -13.14
C GLY A 163 -13.81 -1.55 -13.18
N GLU A 164 -12.50 -1.63 -13.40
CA GLU A 164 -11.61 -0.46 -13.40
C GLU A 164 -10.76 -0.38 -14.68
N TRP A 165 -10.66 0.82 -15.23
CA TRP A 165 -9.72 1.11 -16.31
C TRP A 165 -8.36 1.43 -15.71
N SER A 166 -7.30 0.89 -16.29
CA SER A 166 -5.93 1.12 -15.84
C SER A 166 -5.01 1.38 -17.03
N VAL A 167 -4.06 2.29 -16.86
CA VAL A 167 -3.05 2.61 -17.87
C VAL A 167 -1.66 2.37 -17.31
N GLY A 168 -0.89 1.53 -17.99
CA GLY A 168 0.53 1.31 -17.72
C GLY A 168 1.40 1.72 -18.91
N ALA A 169 2.68 1.98 -18.67
CA ALA A 169 3.64 2.27 -19.74
C ALA A 169 4.98 1.57 -19.50
N SER A 170 5.55 0.98 -20.55
CA SER A 170 6.86 0.31 -20.56
C SER A 170 7.76 0.81 -21.70
N LYS A 171 9.07 0.89 -21.46
CA LYS A 171 10.10 1.18 -22.46
C LYS A 171 10.93 -0.08 -22.69
N GLY A 172 10.72 -0.77 -23.81
CA GLY A 172 11.29 -2.10 -24.03
C GLY A 172 10.94 -3.03 -22.86
N THR A 173 11.96 -3.61 -22.23
CA THR A 173 11.78 -4.54 -21.10
C THR A 173 11.54 -3.87 -19.74
N LYS A 174 11.57 -2.54 -19.65
CA LYS A 174 11.47 -1.81 -18.37
C LYS A 174 10.11 -1.12 -18.23
N VAL A 175 9.35 -1.45 -17.19
CA VAL A 175 8.14 -0.71 -16.83
C VAL A 175 8.53 0.69 -16.36
N ILE A 176 8.01 1.73 -17.01
CA ILE A 176 8.27 3.14 -16.69
C ILE A 176 7.20 3.67 -15.73
N ALA A 177 5.94 3.27 -15.93
CA ALA A 177 4.81 3.64 -15.11
C ALA A 177 4.06 2.38 -14.71
N LYS A 178 3.85 2.22 -13.40
CA LYS A 178 2.96 1.17 -12.87
C LYS A 178 1.52 1.46 -13.36
N PRO A 179 0.68 0.43 -13.55
CA PRO A 179 -0.72 0.63 -13.92
C PRO A 179 -1.40 1.59 -12.93
N VAL A 180 -1.92 2.71 -13.44
CA VAL A 180 -2.67 3.71 -12.66
C VAL A 180 -4.15 3.60 -13.02
N PRO A 181 -5.06 3.56 -12.04
CA PRO A 181 -6.49 3.57 -12.31
C PRO A 181 -6.91 4.90 -12.96
N VAL A 182 -7.72 4.81 -14.01
CA VAL A 182 -8.25 5.97 -14.76
C VAL A 182 -9.77 5.86 -14.88
N LYS A 183 -10.42 6.99 -15.09
CA LYS A 183 -11.87 7.01 -15.36
C LYS A 183 -12.16 6.54 -16.78
N ALA A 184 -13.32 5.91 -16.98
CA ALA A 184 -13.81 5.53 -18.31
C ALA A 184 -13.79 6.70 -19.31
N ALA A 185 -14.21 7.90 -18.88
CA ALA A 185 -14.16 9.10 -19.72
C ALA A 185 -12.73 9.45 -20.17
N THR A 186 -11.75 9.33 -19.27
CA THR A 186 -10.34 9.59 -19.57
C THR A 186 -9.76 8.51 -20.50
N ALA A 187 -10.16 7.24 -20.33
CA ALA A 187 -9.76 6.16 -21.24
C ALA A 187 -10.25 6.42 -22.68
N VAL A 188 -11.50 6.85 -22.84
CA VAL A 188 -12.07 7.25 -24.14
C VAL A 188 -11.31 8.43 -24.73
N GLU A 189 -11.06 9.48 -23.96
CA GLU A 189 -10.31 10.68 -24.41
C GLU A 189 -8.88 10.33 -24.89
N MET A 190 -8.19 9.45 -24.16
CA MET A 190 -6.85 8.99 -24.53
C MET A 190 -6.86 8.21 -25.84
N VAL A 191 -7.87 7.38 -26.08
CA VAL A 191 -7.98 6.60 -27.33
C VAL A 191 -8.40 7.48 -28.50
N GLN A 192 -9.30 8.45 -28.28
CA GLN A 192 -9.67 9.44 -29.29
C GLN A 192 -8.46 10.29 -29.70
N SER A 193 -7.60 10.67 -28.75
CA SER A 193 -6.37 11.42 -29.02
C SER A 193 -5.34 10.62 -29.84
N LEU A 194 -5.46 9.29 -29.90
CA LEU A 194 -4.58 8.41 -30.68
C LEU A 194 -5.12 8.15 -32.11
N ASP A 195 -6.28 8.70 -32.47
CA ASP A 195 -6.94 8.55 -33.78
C ASP A 195 -7.02 7.09 -34.27
N SER A 196 -7.24 6.15 -33.35
CA SER A 196 -7.37 4.71 -33.65
C SER A 196 -8.83 4.26 -33.57
N PRO A 197 -9.58 4.22 -34.69
CA PRO A 197 -11.02 3.95 -34.67
C PRO A 197 -11.35 2.52 -34.22
N ALA A 198 -10.47 1.55 -34.48
CA ALA A 198 -10.69 0.17 -34.05
C ALA A 198 -10.62 0.00 -32.53
N VAL A 199 -9.69 0.70 -31.87
CA VAL A 199 -9.57 0.66 -30.41
C VAL A 199 -10.66 1.51 -29.76
N ALA A 200 -11.04 2.64 -30.37
CA ALA A 200 -12.12 3.49 -29.91
C ALA A 200 -13.45 2.73 -29.85
N ALA A 201 -13.81 2.00 -30.91
CA ALA A 201 -15.04 1.22 -30.96
C ALA A 201 -15.15 0.20 -29.82
N VAL A 202 -14.06 -0.52 -29.52
CA VAL A 202 -14.04 -1.50 -28.42
C VAL A 202 -14.17 -0.84 -27.06
N VAL A 203 -13.48 0.29 -26.84
CA VAL A 203 -13.57 1.02 -25.56
C VAL A 203 -14.95 1.64 -25.37
N GLU A 204 -15.53 2.21 -26.43
CA GLU A 204 -16.89 2.77 -26.41
C GLU A 204 -17.94 1.69 -26.15
N GLU A 205 -17.82 0.50 -26.75
CA GLU A 205 -18.69 -0.64 -26.46
C GLU A 205 -18.65 -1.04 -24.99
N ILE A 206 -17.45 -1.15 -24.40
CA ILE A 206 -17.27 -1.49 -22.99
C ILE A 206 -17.88 -0.42 -22.07
N VAL A 207 -17.71 0.86 -22.41
CA VAL A 207 -18.27 1.98 -21.62
C VAL A 207 -19.79 2.06 -21.77
N GLU A 208 -20.34 1.80 -22.95
CA GLU A 208 -21.78 1.78 -23.17
C GLU A 208 -22.44 0.63 -22.43
N GLN A 209 -21.82 -0.56 -22.41
CA GLN A 209 -22.28 -1.68 -21.60
C GLN A 209 -22.35 -1.30 -20.11
N GLN A 210 -21.33 -0.63 -19.58
CA GLN A 210 -21.34 -0.15 -18.19
C GLN A 210 -22.43 0.89 -17.92
N ARG A 211 -22.67 1.79 -18.87
CA ARG A 211 -23.75 2.79 -18.78
C ARG A 211 -25.10 2.11 -18.74
N GLN A 212 -25.31 1.08 -19.56
CA GLN A 212 -26.54 0.29 -19.57
C GLN A 212 -26.75 -0.42 -18.25
N GLU A 213 -25.74 -1.13 -17.73
CA GLU A 213 -25.85 -1.82 -16.42
C GLU A 213 -26.20 -0.85 -15.29
N THR A 214 -25.55 0.31 -15.26
CA THR A 214 -25.83 1.36 -14.25
C THR A 214 -27.23 1.96 -14.43
N ALA A 215 -27.66 2.15 -15.67
CA ALA A 215 -28.99 2.69 -15.97
C ALA A 215 -30.10 1.70 -15.59
N ASP A 216 -29.92 0.41 -15.87
CA ASP A 216 -30.84 -0.66 -15.51
C ASP A 216 -30.97 -0.79 -13.99
N GLU A 217 -29.85 -0.73 -13.27
CA GLU A 217 -29.86 -0.74 -11.80
C GLU A 217 -30.62 0.48 -11.24
N ALA A 218 -30.37 1.68 -11.79
CA ALA A 218 -31.08 2.88 -11.39
C ALA A 218 -32.58 2.78 -11.67
N GLU A 219 -32.99 2.20 -12.80
CA GLU A 219 -34.40 1.97 -13.12
C GLU A 219 -35.04 0.97 -12.15
N ARG A 220 -34.34 -0.13 -11.86
CA ARG A 220 -34.80 -1.14 -10.89
C ARG A 220 -34.99 -0.56 -9.50
N LEU A 221 -34.09 0.33 -9.05
CA LEU A 221 -34.22 1.02 -7.77
C LEU A 221 -35.43 1.96 -7.76
N ARG A 222 -35.67 2.70 -8.85
CA ARG A 222 -36.86 3.56 -8.99
C ARG A 222 -38.15 2.76 -8.93
N GLN A 223 -38.22 1.60 -9.59
CA GLN A 223 -39.40 0.72 -9.55
C GLN A 223 -39.64 0.17 -8.14
N GLN A 224 -38.58 -0.22 -7.42
CA GLN A 224 -38.69 -0.68 -6.03
C GLN A 224 -39.22 0.42 -5.11
N LEU A 225 -38.73 1.65 -5.25
CA LEU A 225 -39.23 2.79 -4.49
C LEU A 225 -40.71 3.04 -4.79
N ALA A 226 -41.09 3.08 -6.06
CA ALA A 226 -42.49 3.27 -6.45
C ALA A 226 -43.43 2.19 -5.88
N ALA A 227 -42.98 0.93 -5.85
CA ALA A 227 -43.75 -0.16 -5.26
C ALA A 227 -43.89 -0.03 -3.74
N VAL A 228 -42.84 0.41 -3.03
CA VAL A 228 -42.89 0.66 -1.59
C VAL A 228 -43.79 1.86 -1.27
N GLU A 229 -43.67 2.94 -2.03
CA GLU A 229 -44.52 4.12 -1.91
C GLU A 229 -46.00 3.79 -2.14
N ALA A 230 -46.32 2.96 -3.13
CA ALA A 230 -47.68 2.50 -3.37
C ALA A 230 -48.24 1.70 -2.18
N ARG A 231 -47.45 0.78 -1.61
CA ARG A 231 -47.86 0.02 -0.40
C ARG A 231 -48.05 0.92 0.81
N LEU A 232 -47.27 1.98 0.93
CA LEU A 232 -47.42 2.96 2.00
C LEU A 232 -48.73 3.75 1.81
N ALA A 233 -49.02 4.20 0.58
CA ALA A 233 -50.26 4.92 0.25
C ALA A 233 -51.52 4.07 0.45
N GLU A 234 -51.45 2.74 0.29
CA GLU A 234 -52.56 1.84 0.60
C GLU A 234 -52.82 1.68 2.12
N LEU A 235 -51.79 1.92 2.95
CA LEU A 235 -51.87 1.78 4.41
C LEU A 235 -52.17 3.11 5.15
N SER A 236 -52.06 4.24 4.46
CA SER A 236 -52.32 5.59 4.99
C SER A 236 -53.69 6.10 4.58
#